data_AF-A0A2S5N3J4-F1
#
_entry.id   AF-A0A2S5N3J4-F1
#
_cell.length_a   1.000
_cell.length_b   1.000
_cell.length_c   1.000
_cell.angle_alpha   90.00
_cell.angle_beta   90.00
_cell.angle_gamma   90.00
#
_symmetry.space_group_name_H-M   'P 1'
#
loop_
_entity.id
_entity.type
_entity.pdbx_description
1 polymer ?
#
loop_
_entity_poly.entity_id
_entity_poly.type
_entity_poly.pdbx_seq_one_letter_code
_entity_poly.pdbx_strand_id
1 'polypeptide(L)'
;MTPAAARAAYRRQMRNGETLVLRRLAGVGAGDYAARGRVDGFAPSDFEGAIQQGMRTAIVLAEDVEASGFPLPFREKQDRLVWNGKTLVIRSVDDATRRIGGVVIAYVLELAGA
;
A
#
# COMPACT_ATOMS: atom_id res chain seq x y z
N MET A 1 -4.61 14.97 17.23
CA MET A 1 -4.27 13.53 17.33
C MET A 1 -2.76 13.38 17.18
N THR A 2 -2.09 12.59 18.03
CA THR A 2 -0.63 12.38 17.93
C THR A 2 -0.32 11.29 16.90
N PRO A 3 0.89 11.27 16.30
CA PRO A 3 1.29 10.21 15.36
C PRO A 3 1.21 8.81 15.98
N ALA A 4 1.62 8.67 17.25
CA ALA A 4 1.53 7.41 17.98
C ALA A 4 0.08 6.94 18.17
N ALA A 5 -0.83 7.86 18.52
CA ALA A 5 -2.26 7.54 18.64
C ALA A 5 -2.86 7.14 17.28
N ALA A 6 -2.41 7.77 16.19
CA ALA A 6 -2.86 7.42 14.84
C ALA A 6 -2.36 6.06 14.37
N ARG A 7 -1.08 5.73 14.60
CA ARG A 7 -0.54 4.39 14.34
C ARG A 7 -1.31 3.33 15.13
N ALA A 8 -1.57 3.58 16.42
CA ALA A 8 -2.37 2.67 17.24
C ALA A 8 -3.81 2.49 16.76
N ALA A 9 -4.46 3.56 16.29
CA ALA A 9 -5.80 3.49 15.71
C ALA A 9 -5.82 2.67 14.41
N TYR A 10 -4.88 2.94 13.49
CA TYR A 10 -4.76 2.19 12.24
C TYR A 10 -4.44 0.72 12.49
N ARG A 11 -3.58 0.41 13.46
CA ARG A 11 -3.27 -0.97 13.86
C ARG A 11 -4.50 -1.70 14.40
N ARG A 12 -5.38 -1.01 15.14
CA ARG A 12 -6.66 -1.58 15.60
C ARG A 12 -7.63 -1.78 14.44
N GLN A 13 -7.72 -0.81 13.53
CA GLN A 13 -8.58 -0.88 12.36
C GLN A 13 -8.15 -1.99 11.38
N MET A 14 -6.85 -2.22 11.25
CA MET A 14 -6.24 -3.27 10.44
C MET A 14 -5.89 -4.53 11.24
N ARG A 15 -6.47 -4.72 12.44
CA ARG A 15 -6.30 -5.96 13.21
C ARG A 15 -6.86 -7.18 12.47
N ASN A 16 -7.85 -6.95 11.60
CA ASN A 16 -8.39 -7.91 10.63
C ASN A 16 -7.94 -7.57 9.19
N GLY A 17 -6.89 -6.75 9.04
CA GLY A 17 -6.33 -6.39 7.75
C GLY A 17 -5.72 -7.62 7.05
N GLU A 18 -5.65 -7.56 5.72
CA GLU A 18 -5.08 -8.63 4.92
C GLU A 18 -3.56 -8.51 4.92
N THR A 19 -2.86 -9.66 4.88
CA THR A 19 -1.41 -9.66 4.64
C THR A 19 -1.16 -9.49 3.16
N LEU A 20 -0.53 -8.38 2.78
CA LEU A 20 -0.12 -8.08 1.42
C LEU A 20 1.38 -8.34 1.30
N VAL A 21 1.84 -8.77 0.12
CA VAL A 21 3.28 -8.93 -0.13
C VAL A 21 3.75 -7.83 -1.06
N LEU A 22 4.61 -6.96 -0.54
CA LEU A 22 5.37 -6.02 -1.35
C LEU A 22 6.56 -6.73 -1.96
N ARG A 23 6.73 -6.62 -3.28
CA ARG A 23 7.77 -7.31 -4.02
C ARG A 23 8.61 -6.32 -4.80
N ARG A 24 9.92 -6.34 -4.57
CA ARG A 24 10.91 -5.64 -5.40
C ARG A 24 11.60 -6.64 -6.31
N LEU A 25 11.41 -6.48 -7.62
CA LEU A 25 11.87 -7.47 -8.61
C LEU A 25 13.39 -7.47 -8.83
N ALA A 26 14.05 -6.31 -8.70
CA ALA A 26 15.46 -6.18 -9.04
C ALA A 26 16.18 -5.06 -8.28
N GLY A 27 17.51 -5.19 -8.22
CA GLY A 27 18.42 -4.25 -7.56
C GLY A 27 18.57 -4.50 -6.05
N VAL A 28 19.19 -3.55 -5.36
CA VAL A 28 19.38 -3.62 -3.90
C VAL A 28 18.03 -3.71 -3.20
N GLY A 29 17.90 -4.69 -2.32
CA GLY A 29 16.66 -5.00 -1.60
C GLY A 29 15.60 -5.71 -2.46
N ALA A 30 16.00 -6.39 -3.55
CA ALA A 30 15.11 -7.33 -4.22
C ALA A 30 14.65 -8.43 -3.26
N GLY A 31 13.35 -8.74 -3.29
CA GLY A 31 12.74 -9.68 -2.35
C GLY A 31 11.25 -9.41 -2.12
N ASP A 32 10.68 -10.25 -1.26
CA ASP A 32 9.29 -10.22 -0.85
C ASP A 32 9.20 -9.80 0.62
N TYR A 33 8.30 -8.87 0.89
CA TYR A 33 8.16 -8.21 2.18
C TYR A 33 6.69 -8.19 2.57
N ALA A 34 6.35 -8.85 3.67
CA ALA A 34 4.98 -8.89 4.16
C ALA A 34 4.64 -7.58 4.87
N ALA A 35 3.50 -6.98 4.53
CA ALA A 35 2.96 -5.82 5.23
C ALA A 35 1.44 -5.95 5.35
N ARG A 36 0.85 -5.49 6.46
CA ARG A 36 -0.61 -5.45 6.56
C ARG A 36 -1.16 -4.27 5.78
N GLY A 37 -2.28 -4.53 5.13
CA GLY A 37 -3.02 -3.53 4.42
C GLY A 37 -4.44 -3.99 4.09
N ARG A 38 -5.07 -3.23 3.22
CA ARG A 38 -6.31 -3.62 2.55
C ARG A 38 -6.26 -3.19 1.10
N VAL A 39 -6.87 -3.99 0.23
CA VAL A 39 -7.09 -3.63 -1.17
C VAL A 39 -8.56 -3.28 -1.31
N ASP A 40 -8.82 -2.00 -1.56
CA ASP A 40 -10.15 -1.51 -1.87
C ASP A 40 -10.37 -1.66 -3.39
N GLY A 41 -11.41 -2.39 -3.78
CA GLY A 41 -11.91 -2.36 -5.15
C GLY A 41 -12.71 -1.08 -5.38
N PHE A 42 -12.76 -0.58 -6.62
CA PHE A 42 -13.58 0.58 -6.95
C PHE A 42 -15.07 0.28 -6.79
N ALA A 43 -15.79 1.21 -6.17
CA ALA A 43 -17.24 1.19 -6.18
C ALA A 43 -17.74 1.66 -7.58
N PRO A 44 -18.94 1.25 -8.02
CA PRO A 44 -19.52 1.71 -9.29
C PRO A 44 -19.63 3.24 -9.43
N SER A 45 -19.67 3.97 -8.31
CA SER A 45 -19.67 5.43 -8.26
C SER A 45 -18.30 6.07 -8.54
N ASP A 46 -17.21 5.30 -8.45
CA ASP A 46 -15.85 5.80 -8.66
C ASP A 46 -15.47 5.81 -10.16
N PHE A 47 -16.37 5.36 -11.05
CA PHE A 47 -16.17 5.39 -12.51
C PHE A 47 -16.43 6.78 -13.15
N GLU A 48 -16.70 7.83 -12.36
CA GLU A 48 -16.72 9.21 -12.85
C GLU A 48 -15.28 9.75 -12.94
N GLY A 49 -14.53 9.31 -13.95
CA GLY A 49 -13.15 9.74 -14.21
C GLY A 49 -12.28 8.66 -14.87
N ALA A 50 -11.01 8.97 -15.14
CA ALA A 50 -10.03 8.13 -15.85
C ALA A 50 -9.62 6.82 -15.12
N ILE A 51 -10.45 6.33 -14.19
CA ILE A 51 -10.26 5.07 -13.48
C ILE A 51 -10.58 3.93 -14.45
N GLN A 52 -9.52 3.34 -14.98
CA GLN A 52 -9.61 2.24 -15.94
C GLN A 52 -9.98 0.94 -15.24
N GLN A 53 -10.81 0.13 -15.91
CA GLN A 53 -11.16 -1.23 -15.50
C GLN A 53 -9.88 -2.03 -15.18
N GLY A 54 -9.80 -2.63 -13.98
CA GLY A 54 -8.62 -3.37 -13.52
C GLY A 54 -7.60 -2.56 -12.70
N MET A 55 -7.85 -1.27 -12.49
CA MET A 55 -7.15 -0.54 -11.42
C MET A 55 -7.68 -0.98 -10.05
N ARG A 56 -6.86 -0.85 -9.00
CA ARG A 56 -7.25 -1.04 -7.60
C ARG A 56 -6.50 -0.03 -6.71
N THR A 57 -7.05 0.28 -5.54
CA THR A 57 -6.36 1.10 -4.55
C THR A 57 -6.01 0.24 -3.35
N ALA A 58 -4.76 0.26 -2.90
CA ALA A 58 -4.35 -0.40 -1.67
C ALA A 58 -3.90 0.60 -0.62
N ILE A 59 -4.17 0.28 0.64
CA ILE A 59 -3.71 1.04 1.79
C ILE A 59 -2.82 0.12 2.60
N VAL A 60 -1.55 0.48 2.75
CA VAL A 60 -0.54 -0.33 3.44
C VAL A 60 -0.03 0.42 4.66
N LEU A 61 0.08 -0.24 5.81
CA LEU A 61 0.58 0.39 7.03
C LEU A 61 2.06 0.76 6.91
N ALA A 62 2.40 2.02 7.17
CA ALA A 62 3.79 2.46 7.10
C ALA A 62 4.66 1.74 8.14
N GLU A 63 4.11 1.49 9.34
CA GLU A 63 4.82 0.75 10.40
C GLU A 63 5.22 -0.68 9.99
N ASP A 64 4.40 -1.34 9.17
CA ASP A 64 4.69 -2.70 8.72
C ASP A 64 5.66 -2.69 7.53
N VAL A 65 5.58 -1.69 6.65
CA VAL A 65 6.57 -1.49 5.59
C VAL A 65 7.94 -1.26 6.20
N GLU A 66 8.03 -0.38 7.20
CA GLU A 66 9.24 -0.12 7.98
C GLU A 66 9.74 -1.40 8.68
N ALA A 67 8.87 -2.13 9.39
CA ALA A 67 9.25 -3.32 10.14
C ALA A 67 9.63 -4.51 9.26
N SER A 68 9.07 -4.62 8.05
CA SER A 68 9.39 -5.68 7.09
C SER A 68 10.79 -5.53 6.50
N GLY A 69 11.39 -4.34 6.60
CA GLY A 69 12.66 -4.02 5.94
C GLY A 69 12.51 -3.72 4.44
N PHE A 70 11.28 -3.45 3.97
CA PHE A 70 11.06 -3.09 2.57
C PHE A 70 11.87 -1.82 2.22
N PRO A 71 12.65 -1.85 1.14
CA PRO A 71 13.53 -0.74 0.79
C PRO A 71 12.75 0.46 0.23
N LEU A 72 12.60 1.51 1.03
CA LEU A 72 11.99 2.78 0.64
C LEU A 72 12.98 3.69 -0.14
N PRO A 73 12.50 4.59 -1.02
CA PRO A 73 11.09 4.78 -1.40
C PRO A 73 10.57 3.65 -2.31
N PHE A 74 9.25 3.59 -2.45
CA PHE A 74 8.63 2.76 -3.49
C PHE A 74 9.09 3.22 -4.88
N ARG A 75 9.35 2.26 -5.76
CA ARG A 75 9.72 2.47 -7.16
C ARG A 75 8.50 2.20 -8.02
N GLU A 76 7.84 3.27 -8.45
CA GLU A 76 6.71 3.20 -9.37
C GLU A 76 7.05 2.36 -10.60
N LYS A 77 6.09 1.56 -11.05
CA LYS A 77 6.18 0.63 -12.20
C LYS A 77 7.20 -0.50 -12.05
N GLN A 78 8.04 -0.51 -11.01
CA GLN A 78 9.04 -1.56 -10.76
C GLN A 78 8.67 -2.44 -9.58
N ASP A 79 8.19 -1.85 -8.49
CA ASP A 79 7.68 -2.59 -7.36
C ASP A 79 6.30 -3.18 -7.68
N ARG A 80 5.99 -4.27 -7.00
CA ARG A 80 4.76 -5.03 -7.17
C ARG A 80 4.09 -5.24 -5.83
N LEU A 81 2.77 -5.42 -5.87
CA LEU A 81 1.99 -5.86 -4.73
C LEU A 81 1.33 -7.20 -5.08
N VAL A 82 1.60 -8.24 -4.31
CA VAL A 82 0.92 -9.52 -4.44
C VAL A 82 -0.25 -9.57 -3.46
N TRP A 83 -1.43 -9.80 -4.01
CA TRP A 83 -2.70 -9.87 -3.30
C TRP A 83 -3.54 -10.99 -3.88
N ASN A 84 -4.01 -11.92 -3.03
CA ASN A 84 -4.75 -13.12 -3.47
C ASN A 84 -4.08 -13.88 -4.64
N GLY A 85 -2.76 -14.05 -4.57
CA GLY A 85 -1.96 -14.72 -5.61
C GLY A 85 -1.78 -13.91 -6.90
N LYS A 86 -2.44 -12.76 -7.04
CA LYS A 86 -2.30 -11.85 -8.17
C LYS A 86 -1.17 -10.87 -7.94
N THR A 87 -0.30 -10.72 -8.93
CA THR A 87 0.78 -9.72 -8.89
C THR A 87 0.32 -8.44 -9.59
N LEU A 88 0.21 -7.36 -8.83
CA LEU A 88 -0.23 -6.05 -9.29
C LEU A 88 0.95 -5.09 -9.39
N VAL A 89 0.93 -4.21 -10.38
CA VAL A 89 1.95 -3.17 -10.58
C VAL A 89 1.60 -1.96 -9.73
N ILE A 90 2.54 -1.48 -8.91
CA ILE A 90 2.39 -0.20 -8.20
C ILE A 90 2.61 0.92 -9.21
N ARG A 91 1.56 1.67 -9.54
CA ARG A 91 1.57 2.74 -10.55
C ARG A 91 1.96 4.07 -9.95
N SER A 92 1.42 4.39 -8.79
CA SER A 92 1.70 5.61 -8.05
C SER A 92 1.64 5.31 -6.55
N VAL A 93 2.33 6.13 -5.77
CA VAL A 93 2.35 6.05 -4.31
C VAL A 93 2.06 7.43 -3.74
N ASP A 94 1.01 7.52 -2.94
CA ASP A 94 0.68 8.69 -2.15
C ASP A 94 1.04 8.43 -0.68
N ASP A 95 2.07 9.14 -0.23
CA ASP A 95 2.55 9.14 1.13
C ASP A 95 2.16 10.43 1.88
N ALA A 96 1.38 11.33 1.26
CA ALA A 96 1.02 12.64 1.78
C ALA A 96 -0.36 12.61 2.46
N THR A 97 -1.34 11.93 1.86
CA THR A 97 -2.74 11.93 2.31
C THR A 97 -2.92 11.30 3.69
N ARG A 98 -2.04 10.37 4.08
CA ARG A 98 -2.10 9.67 5.37
C ARG A 98 -0.90 10.00 6.27
N ARG A 99 -0.60 11.30 6.40
CA ARG A 99 0.36 11.84 7.35
C ARG A 99 -0.31 12.52 8.54
N ILE A 100 0.27 12.35 9.72
CA ILE A 100 -0.11 13.09 10.92
C ILE A 100 1.14 13.65 11.56
N GLY A 101 1.21 14.97 11.71
CA GLY A 101 2.39 15.65 12.26
C GLY A 101 3.68 15.39 11.48
N GLY A 102 3.59 15.26 10.15
CA GLY A 102 4.73 14.96 9.27
C GLY A 102 5.13 13.48 9.18
N VAL A 103 4.55 12.60 10.01
CA VAL A 103 4.84 11.17 10.02
C VAL A 103 3.86 10.43 9.12
N VAL A 104 4.39 9.60 8.21
CA VAL A 104 3.59 8.69 7.39
C VAL A 104 3.00 7.61 8.29
N ILE A 105 1.68 7.47 8.24
CA ILE A 105 0.93 6.45 8.97
C ILE A 105 0.61 5.26 8.06
N ALA A 106 0.26 5.54 6.81
CA ALA A 106 0.01 4.53 5.79
C ALA A 106 0.34 5.08 4.40
N TYR A 107 0.66 4.18 3.48
CA TYR A 107 0.83 4.48 2.06
C TYR A 107 -0.46 4.17 1.31
N VAL A 108 -0.84 5.03 0.38
CA VAL A 108 -1.91 4.76 -0.59
C VAL A 108 -1.24 4.39 -1.90
N LEU A 109 -1.55 3.21 -2.41
CA LEU A 109 -0.96 2.69 -3.64
C LEU A 109 -2.05 2.59 -4.70
N GLU A 110 -1.80 3.18 -5.87
CA GLU A 110 -2.59 2.85 -7.05
C GLU A 110 -1.96 1.63 -7.72
N LEU A 111 -2.78 0.63 -7.96
CA LEU A 111 -2.38 -0.64 -8.51
C LEU A 111 -3.00 -0.83 -9.89
N ALA A 112 -2.25 -1.43 -10.81
CA ALA A 112 -2.78 -1.89 -12.09
C ALA A 112 -2.40 -3.35 -12.32
N GLY A 113 -3.37 -4.17 -12.74
CA GLY A 113 -3.15 -5.58 -13.06
C GLY A 113 -4.45 -6.38 -13.06
N ALA A 114 -4.46 -7.44 -13.85
CA ALA A 114 -5.62 -8.29 -14.14
C ALA A 114 -6.01 -9.23 -12.97
#